data_AF-C8WYJ3-F1
#
_entry.id   AF-C8WYJ3-F1
#
_cell.length_a   1.000
_cell.length_b   1.000
_cell.length_c   1.000
_cell.angle_alpha   90.00
_cell.angle_beta   90.00
_cell.angle_gamma   90.00
#
_symmetry.space_group_name_H-M   'P 1'
#
loop_
_entity.id
_entity.type
_entity.pdbx_description
1 polymer ?
#
loop_
_entity_poly.entity_id
_entity_poly.type
_entity_poly.pdbx_seq_one_letter_code
_entity_poly.pdbx_strand_id
1 'polypeptide(L)' 'MVAGEWVRVKDEGLARLDRLESYPSFYDRAIVSDTANGLRGWVYCMARRKVDGYERVESGDWVAYQANRLVARR' A
#
# COMPACT_ATOMS: atom_id res chain seq x y z
N MET A 1 -6.42 -10.28 -1.30
CA MET A 1 -6.06 -9.59 -2.55
C MET A 1 -6.09 -8.10 -2.28
N VAL A 2 -5.27 -7.29 -2.96
CA VAL A 2 -5.27 -5.82 -2.80
C VAL A 2 -5.51 -5.22 -4.18
N ALA A 3 -6.48 -4.30 -4.27
CA ALA A 3 -6.72 -3.50 -5.45
C ALA A 3 -5.81 -2.27 -5.42
N GLY A 4 -5.13 -1.99 -6.52
CA GLY A 4 -4.20 -0.88 -6.61
C GLY A 4 -3.81 -0.59 -8.06
N GLU A 5 -3.03 0.48 -8.22
CA GLU A 5 -2.57 0.95 -9.52
C GLU A 5 -1.04 0.89 -9.58
N TRP A 6 -0.52 0.53 -10.75
CA TRP A 6 0.92 0.49 -11.00
C TRP A 6 1.41 1.81 -11.56
N VAL A 7 2.46 2.37 -10.96
CA VAL A 7 3.12 3.58 -11.44
C VAL A 7 4.59 3.28 -11.70
N ARG A 8 5.07 3.66 -12.89
CA ARG A 8 6.50 3.61 -13.20
C ARG A 8 7.17 4.88 -12.70
N VAL A 9 8.20 4.72 -11.88
CA VAL A 9 9.04 5.82 -11.39
C VAL A 9 10.47 5.62 -11.87
N LYS A 10 11.20 6.73 -12.00
CA LYS A 10 12.66 6.70 -12.18
C LYS A 10 13.35 6.41 -10.85
N ASP A 11 14.62 6.03 -10.90
CA ASP A 11 15.41 5.73 -9.70
C ASP A 11 15.52 6.92 -8.75
N GLU A 12 15.64 8.15 -9.27
CA GLU A 12 15.67 9.35 -8.42
C GLU A 12 14.31 9.61 -7.75
N GLY A 13 13.23 9.20 -8.43
CA GLY A 13 11.87 9.22 -7.90
C GLY A 13 11.71 8.21 -6.77
N LEU A 14 12.20 6.98 -6.95
CA LEU A 14 12.17 5.95 -5.91
C LEU A 14 12.98 6.37 -4.67
N ALA A 15 14.16 6.97 -4.85
CA ALA A 15 14.96 7.48 -3.74
C ALA A 15 14.27 8.64 -2.98
N ARG A 16 13.45 9.44 -3.67
CA ARG A 16 12.62 10.47 -3.04
C ARG A 16 11.47 9.85 -2.24
N LEU A 17 10.81 8.83 -2.78
CA LEU A 17 9.76 8.08 -2.08
C LEU A 17 10.31 7.39 -0.83
N ASP A 18 11.49 6.78 -0.90
CA ASP A 18 12.13 6.15 0.27
C ASP A 18 12.32 7.15 1.42
N ARG A 19 12.68 8.41 1.12
CA ARG A 19 12.79 9.46 2.14
C ARG A 19 11.43 9.87 2.70
N LEU A 20 10.41 10.02 1.85
CA LEU A 20 9.07 10.40 2.27
C LEU A 20 8.46 9.35 3.21
N GLU A 21 8.61 8.08 2.86
CA GLU A 21 8.12 6.94 3.64
C GLU A 21 9.02 6.58 4.82
N SER A 22 10.11 7.33 5.02
CA SER A 22 11.12 7.03 6.06
C SER A 22 11.60 5.57 6.01
N TYR A 23 11.75 5.02 4.82
CA TYR A 23 12.33 3.69 4.60
C TYR A 23 13.86 3.74 4.87
N PRO A 24 14.45 2.73 5.52
CA PRO A 24 13.85 1.50 6.07
C PRO A 24 13.45 1.59 7.56
N SER A 25 13.43 2.77 8.18
CA SER A 25 13.23 2.88 9.63
C SER A 25 11.75 2.84 10.04
N PHE A 26 10.87 3.42 9.24
CA PHE A 26 9.44 3.45 9.50
C PHE A 26 8.70 2.33 8.79
N TYR A 27 8.69 2.35 7.45
CA TYR A 27 8.20 1.28 6.57
C TYR A 27 9.35 0.41 6.06
N ASP A 28 9.05 -0.88 5.84
CA ASP A 28 9.88 -1.80 5.05
C ASP A 28 9.45 -1.76 3.58
N ARG A 29 10.22 -2.40 2.69
CA ARG A 29 9.84 -2.62 1.28
C ARG A 29 9.75 -4.10 0.96
N ALA A 30 8.75 -4.44 0.15
CA ALA A 30 8.62 -5.77 -0.43
C ALA A 30 8.38 -5.66 -1.93
N ILE A 31 8.85 -6.65 -2.69
CA ILE A 31 8.44 -6.80 -4.08
C ILE A 31 7.19 -7.67 -4.11
N VAL A 32 6.12 -7.16 -4.72
CA VAL A 32 4.87 -7.91 -4.96
C VAL A 32 4.64 -8.10 -6.44
N SER A 33 3.87 -9.14 -6.77
CA SER A 33 3.45 -9.44 -8.14
C SER A 33 1.96 -9.17 -8.30
N ASP A 34 1.61 -8.60 -9.45
CA ASP A 34 0.23 -8.54 -9.90
C ASP A 34 -0.30 -9.94 -10.21
N THR A 35 -1.61 -10.10 -10.08
CA THR A 35 -2.27 -11.40 -10.25
C THR A 35 -2.87 -11.63 -11.64
N ALA A 36 -2.95 -10.59 -12.48
CA ALA A 36 -3.59 -10.68 -13.80
C ALA A 36 -2.63 -10.41 -14.97
N ASN A 37 -1.71 -9.46 -14.82
CA ASN A 37 -0.91 -8.88 -15.90
C ASN A 37 0.59 -9.17 -15.78
N GLY A 38 1.00 -9.97 -14.78
CA GLY A 38 2.40 -10.37 -14.60
C GLY A 38 3.36 -9.23 -14.21
N LEU A 39 2.84 -8.07 -13.82
CA LEU A 39 3.64 -6.94 -13.34
C LEU A 39 4.25 -7.25 -11.97
N ARG A 40 5.40 -6.63 -11.68
CA ARG A 40 6.10 -6.80 -10.40
C ARG A 40 6.76 -5.48 -10.01
N GLY A 41 6.72 -5.13 -8.73
CA GLY A 41 7.30 -3.88 -8.26
C GLY A 41 7.27 -3.71 -6.74
N TRP A 42 7.77 -2.56 -6.30
CA TRP A 42 7.92 -2.25 -4.87
C TRP A 42 6.60 -1.77 -4.24
N VAL A 43 6.36 -2.24 -3.02
CA VAL A 43 5.37 -1.69 -2.09
C VAL A 43 6.02 -1.43 -0.74
N TYR A 44 5.53 -0.41 -0.03
CA TYR A 44 5.92 -0.13 1.34
C TYR A 44 5.00 -0.89 2.30
N CYS A 45 5.59 -1.52 3.32
CA CYS A 45 4.87 -2.37 4.27
C CYS A 45 5.17 -1.93 5.70
N MET A 46 4.12 -1.70 6.48
CA MET A 46 4.25 -1.40 7.91
C MET A 46 4.50 -2.71 8.67
N ALA A 47 5.43 -2.70 9.62
CA ALA A 47 5.66 -3.84 10.50
C ALA A 47 4.37 -4.24 11.24
N ARG A 48 4.08 -5.54 11.32
CA ARG A 48 2.83 -6.07 11.90
C ARG A 48 2.50 -5.48 13.28
N ARG A 49 3.50 -5.41 14.17
CA ARG A 49 3.36 -4.84 15.52
C ARG A 49 2.86 -3.40 15.58
N LYS A 50 3.00 -2.63 14.49
CA LYS A 50 2.54 -1.23 14.41
C LYS A 50 1.10 -1.10 13.90
N VAL A 51 0.52 -2.17 13.35
CA VAL A 51 -0.86 -2.19 12.83
C VAL A 51 -1.78 -3.12 13.63
N ASP A 52 -1.27 -3.77 14.68
CA ASP A 52 -2.09 -4.58 15.56
C ASP A 52 -3.16 -3.71 16.24
N GLY A 53 -4.41 -4.17 16.21
CA GLY A 53 -5.57 -3.43 16.72
C GLY A 53 -6.26 -2.51 15.71
N TYR A 54 -5.68 -2.31 14.51
CA TYR A 54 -6.37 -1.61 13.43
C TYR A 54 -7.28 -2.56 12.64
N GLU A 55 -8.38 -1.99 12.15
CA GLU A 55 -9.33 -2.72 11.32
C GLU A 55 -8.70 -3.13 9.99
N ARG A 56 -8.98 -4.35 9.57
CA ARG A 56 -8.53 -4.89 8.29
C ARG A 56 -9.55 -4.55 7.20
N VAL A 57 -9.04 -4.04 6.07
CA VAL A 57 -9.84 -3.85 4.86
C VAL A 57 -9.95 -5.19 4.11
N GLU A 58 -11.00 -5.96 4.39
CA GLU A 58 -11.15 -7.32 3.85
C GLU A 58 -11.35 -7.35 2.33
N SER A 59 -11.96 -6.32 1.75
CA SER A 59 -12.11 -6.20 0.29
C SER A 59 -10.78 -6.04 -0.44
N GLY A 60 -9.75 -5.53 0.26
CA GLY A 60 -8.50 -5.10 -0.36
C GLY A 60 -8.61 -3.83 -1.20
N ASP A 61 -9.79 -3.21 -1.28
CA ASP A 61 -10.05 -1.97 -2.00
C ASP A 61 -10.27 -0.83 -1.01
N TRP A 62 -9.27 0.04 -0.90
CA TRP A 62 -9.30 1.19 -0.01
C TRP A 62 -10.34 2.22 -0.40
N VAL A 63 -10.53 2.46 -1.70
CA VAL A 63 -11.45 3.48 -2.21
C VAL A 63 -12.88 3.07 -1.91
N ALA A 64 -13.24 1.82 -2.23
CA ALA A 64 -14.56 1.28 -1.93
C ALA A 64 -14.82 1.21 -0.41
N TYR A 65 -13.82 0.78 0.37
CA TYR A 65 -13.91 0.74 1.84
C TYR A 65 -14.22 2.13 2.43
N GLN A 66 -13.50 3.17 1.99
CA GLN A 66 -13.73 4.53 2.48
C GLN A 66 -15.07 5.12 2.03
N ALA A 67 -15.50 4.85 0.79
CA ALA A 67 -16.81 5.26 0.31
C ALA A 67 -17.95 4.68 1.18
N ASN A 68 -17.89 3.38 1.49
CA ASN A 68 -18.88 2.71 2.33
C ASN A 68 -18.90 3.27 3.77
N ARG A 69 -17.74 3.60 4.34
CA ARG A 69 -17.65 4.21 5.67
C ARG A 69 -18.26 5.61 5.73
N LEU A 70 -18.14 6.40 4.66
CA LEU A 70 -18.76 7.72 4.59
C LEU A 70 -20.29 7.63 4.50
N VAL A 71 -20.81 6.64 3.78
CA VAL A 71 -22.26 6.38 3.72
C VAL A 71 -22.78 5.90 5.08
N ALA A 72 -22.10 4.96 5.73
CA ALA A 72 -22.53 4.41 7.02
C ALA A 72 -22.49 5.41 8.19
N ARG A 73 -21.86 6.58 8.00
CA ARG A 73 -21.81 7.67 8.99
C ARG A 73 -22.89 8.74 8.78
N ARG A 74 -23.69 8.65 7.71
CA ARG A 74 -24.85 9.50 7.43
C ARG A 74 -26.12 8.81 7.89
#